data_AF-A0A5K1BXH1-F1
#
_entry.id   AF-A0A5K1BXH1-F1
#
_cell.length_a   1.000
_cell.length_b   1.000
_cell.length_c   1.000
_cell.angle_alpha   90.00
_cell.angle_beta   90.00
_cell.angle_gamma   90.00
#
_symmetry.space_group_name_H-M   'P 1'
#
loop_
_entity.id
_entity.type
_entity.pdbx_description
1 polymer ?
#
loop_
_entity_poly.entity_id
_entity_poly.type
_entity_poly.pdbx_seq_one_letter_code
_entity_poly.pdbx_strand_id
1 'polypeptide(L)' 'LRLGLCIQSTEQKYYIHNHLHFTVKYHKGDSVDTARIVGFEVRPY' A
#
# COMPACT_ATOMS: atom_id res chain seq x y z
N LEU A 1 -19.46 -23.52 40.32
CA LEU A 1 -19.11 -23.90 38.92
C LEU A 1 -18.96 -22.62 38.11
N ARG A 2 -17.72 -22.25 37.76
CA ARG A 2 -17.42 -21.15 36.82
C ARG A 2 -17.73 -21.67 35.41
N LEU A 3 -18.77 -21.14 34.77
CA LEU A 3 -18.93 -21.25 33.33
C LEU A 3 -18.30 -19.99 32.73
N GLY A 4 -17.04 -20.13 32.31
CA GLY A 4 -16.36 -19.13 31.51
C GLY A 4 -17.08 -19.01 30.17
N LEU A 5 -17.70 -17.86 29.94
CA LEU A 5 -18.20 -17.49 28.63
C LEU A 5 -16.97 -17.26 27.74
N CYS A 6 -16.69 -18.20 26.85
CA CYS A 6 -15.69 -17.99 25.81
C CYS A 6 -16.26 -16.95 24.84
N ILE A 7 -15.83 -15.70 25.00
CA ILE A 7 -15.96 -14.71 23.92
C ILE A 7 -14.89 -15.11 22.88
N GLN A 8 -15.19 -16.11 22.07
CA GLN A 8 -14.51 -16.28 20.80
C GLN A 8 -14.99 -15.13 19.91
N SER A 9 -14.38 -13.96 20.10
CA SER A 9 -14.42 -12.91 19.09
C SER A 9 -13.81 -13.52 17.84
N THR A 10 -14.65 -13.93 16.89
CA THR A 10 -14.23 -14.26 15.52
C THR A 10 -13.92 -12.96 14.78
N GLU A 11 -13.08 -12.12 15.38
CA GLU A 11 -12.38 -11.04 14.71
C GLU A 11 -11.39 -11.68 13.75
N GLN A 12 -11.94 -12.17 12.64
CA GLN A 12 -11.19 -12.57 11.47
C GLN A 12 -10.47 -11.30 10.99
N LYS A 13 -9.19 -11.16 11.38
CA LYS A 13 -8.37 -10.03 10.97
C LYS A 13 -8.08 -10.17 9.49
N TYR A 14 -8.75 -9.33 8.68
CA TYR A 14 -8.45 -9.21 7.26
C TYR A 14 -7.21 -8.34 7.10
N TYR A 15 -6.09 -8.96 6.72
CA TYR A 15 -4.88 -8.25 6.37
C TYR A 15 -4.93 -7.90 4.89
N ILE A 16 -5.02 -6.61 4.57
CA ILE A 16 -4.88 -6.13 3.20
C ILE A 16 -3.37 -6.04 2.91
N HIS A 17 -2.84 -7.05 2.23
CA HIS A 17 -1.47 -7.05 1.74
C HIS A 17 -1.38 -6.20 0.46
N ASN A 18 -1.57 -4.88 0.62
CA ASN A 18 -1.44 -3.90 -0.45
C ASN A 18 0.05 -3.66 -0.75
N HIS A 19 0.75 -4.67 -1.24
CA HIS A 19 2.14 -4.53 -1.67
C HIS A 19 2.11 -3.99 -3.10
N LEU A 20 1.89 -2.68 -3.24
CA LEU A 20 1.88 -2.03 -4.54
C LEU A 20 3.28 -1.60 -4.93
N HIS A 21 3.67 -1.91 -6.16
CA HIS A 21 4.88 -1.36 -6.77
C HIS A 21 4.53 -0.07 -7.51
N PHE A 22 5.21 1.01 -7.15
CA PHE A 22 5.08 2.32 -7.80
C PHE A 22 6.29 2.61 -8.66
N THR A 23 6.06 2.85 -9.95
CA THR A 23 7.07 3.40 -10.86
C THR A 23 6.74 4.85 -11.17
N VAL A 24 7.66 5.75 -10.88
CA VAL A 24 7.50 7.19 -11.15
C VAL A 24 7.99 7.50 -12.55
N LYS A 25 7.12 8.03 -13.40
CA LYS A 25 7.50 8.56 -14.72
C LYS A 25 7.74 10.05 -14.55
N TYR A 26 8.91 10.51 -14.99
CA TYR A 26 9.29 11.92 -14.94
C TYR A 26 10.03 12.34 -16.21
N HIS A 27 9.90 13.61 -16.56
CA HIS A 27 10.76 14.24 -17.55
C HIS A 27 11.88 14.98 -16.82
N LYS A 28 13.13 14.71 -17.21
CA LYS A 28 14.26 15.51 -16.78
C LYS A 28 14.31 16.77 -17.64
N GLY A 29 14.44 17.95 -17.02
CA GLY A 29 14.61 19.19 -17.74
C GLY A 29 15.96 19.26 -18.45
N ASP A 30 16.01 19.90 -19.61
CA ASP A 30 17.20 19.95 -20.47
C ASP A 30 18.33 20.83 -19.92
N SER A 31 18.03 21.77 -19.02
CA SER A 31 18.95 22.85 -18.65
C SER A 31 19.17 23.04 -17.14
N VAL A 32 18.27 22.53 -16.30
CA VAL A 32 18.37 22.63 -14.85
C VAL A 32 18.17 21.21 -14.32
N ASP A 33 18.84 20.85 -13.21
CA ASP A 33 18.68 19.57 -12.51
C ASP A 33 17.30 19.49 -11.81
N THR A 34 16.26 19.73 -12.59
CA THR A 34 14.87 19.67 -12.20
C THR A 34 14.19 18.55 -12.97
N ALA A 35 13.45 17.75 -12.24
CA ALA A 35 12.62 16.69 -12.77
C ALA A 35 11.15 17.05 -12.55
N ARG A 36 10.34 16.93 -13.61
CA ARG A 36 8.89 17.07 -13.50
C ARG A 36 8.25 15.69 -13.54
N ILE A 37 7.54 15.33 -12.47
CA ILE A 37 6.74 14.10 -12.43
C ILE A 37 5.59 14.24 -13.44
N VAL A 38 5.45 13.24 -14.31
CA VAL A 38 4.42 13.21 -15.36
C VAL A 38 3.40 12.11 -15.12
N GLY A 39 3.68 11.15 -14.23
CA GLY A 39 2.70 10.17 -13.82
C GLY A 39 3.27 9.08 -12.93
N PHE A 40 2.37 8.26 -12.41
CA PHE A 40 2.68 7.08 -11.63
C PHE A 40 2.09 5.86 -12.32
N GLU A 41 2.90 4.83 -12.49
CA GLU A 41 2.41 3.51 -12.85
C GLU A 41 2.34 2.67 -11.57
N VAL A 42 1.17 2.10 -11.31
CA VAL A 42 0.89 1.33 -10.10
C VAL A 42 0.58 -0.10 -10.50
N ARG A 43 1.28 -1.06 -9.90
CA ARG A 43 1.02 -2.49 -10.11
C ARG A 43 0.86 -3.21 -8.77
N PRO A 44 -0.11 -4.13 -8.64
CA PRO A 44 -0.13 -5.05 -7.52
C PRO A 44 1.04 -6.03 -7.62
N TYR A 45 1.65 -6.36 -6.48
CA TYR A 45 2.63 -7.44 -6.35
C TYR A 45 1.94 -8.78 -6.12
#